data_AF-A0A7V5XE92-F1
#
_entry.id   AF-A0A7V5XE92-F1
#
_cell.length_a   1.000
_cell.length_b   1.000
_cell.length_c   1.000
_cell.angle_alpha   90.00
_cell.angle_beta   90.00
_cell.angle_gamma   90.00
#
_symmetry.space_group_name_H-M   'P 1'
#
loop_
_entity.id
_entity.type
_entity.pdbx_description
1 polymer ?
#
loop_
_entity_poly.entity_id
_entity_poly.type
_entity_poly.pdbx_seq_one_letter_code
_entity_poly.pdbx_strand_id
1 'polypeptide(L)'
;IFDVLGGLLGQGAPDFLNAAGFSDSPHLMYSGHNKKGEWYQLFQIGFGGVPGRPVGDGPDGHSLWPNFTNVPNEYLEAYFPLRIETYETIPDTGGAGFHRGGNALRVSYRFLEDGEISIHDDRWLTYPWGVNGGTPGARSRKELHRKDGSVELLPSKCDRIKVREGDLLHFDTWGGGGWGDPLMRDPAKVAFDVEAGLVTVEGAKRYGVVLDKNLAVDEKKTASLRARMAKKRGRTKLFDFGGSIAELKKRCKKETGLEPPAQPVFPTWFKPEKATPKARRKAKKKTAARAKKRGKKAA
;
A
#
# COMPACT_ATOMS: atom_id res chain seq x y z
N ILE A 1 -2.34 9.25 -10.27
CA ILE A 1 -3.36 10.29 -10.64
C ILE A 1 -4.71 9.99 -10.00
N PHE A 2 -5.26 8.77 -10.14
CA PHE A 2 -6.57 8.39 -9.59
C PHE A 2 -6.75 8.72 -8.11
N ASP A 3 -5.83 8.30 -7.24
CA ASP A 3 -5.92 8.61 -5.82
C ASP A 3 -5.94 10.12 -5.53
N VAL A 4 -5.16 10.91 -6.27
CA VAL A 4 -5.10 12.37 -6.10
C VAL A 4 -6.44 13.01 -6.50
N LEU A 5 -7.03 12.57 -7.61
CA LEU A 5 -8.35 13.04 -8.04
C LEU A 5 -9.44 12.61 -7.04
N GLY A 6 -9.43 11.35 -6.61
CA GLY A 6 -10.36 10.83 -5.60
C GLY A 6 -10.25 11.59 -4.27
N GLY A 7 -9.03 11.84 -3.81
CA GLY A 7 -8.75 12.64 -2.62
C GLY A 7 -9.17 14.11 -2.77
N LEU A 8 -8.98 14.72 -3.95
CA LEU A 8 -9.40 16.09 -4.20
C LEU A 8 -10.93 16.24 -4.22
N LEU A 9 -11.62 15.36 -4.94
CA LEU A 9 -13.08 15.38 -5.05
C LEU A 9 -13.75 15.02 -3.73
N GLY A 10 -13.22 14.00 -3.03
CA GLY A 10 -13.76 13.52 -1.76
C GLY A 10 -13.62 14.51 -0.60
N GLN A 11 -12.72 15.51 -0.68
CA GLN A 11 -12.70 16.61 0.30
C GLN A 11 -14.02 17.39 0.35
N GLY A 12 -14.75 17.44 -0.77
CA GLY A 12 -16.06 18.11 -0.86
C GLY A 12 -17.26 17.24 -0.47
N ALA A 13 -17.06 15.92 -0.39
CA ALA A 13 -18.05 14.90 -0.07
C ALA A 13 -17.39 13.68 0.60
N PRO A 14 -17.02 13.78 1.90
CA PRO A 14 -16.25 12.74 2.60
C PRO A 14 -16.92 11.36 2.63
N ASP A 15 -18.25 11.30 2.54
CA ASP A 15 -19.02 10.05 2.53
C ASP A 15 -18.76 9.19 1.29
N PHE A 16 -18.26 9.79 0.21
CA PHE A 16 -17.89 9.10 -1.04
C PHE A 16 -16.36 9.01 -1.25
N LEU A 17 -15.58 9.52 -0.29
CA LEU A 17 -14.12 9.51 -0.38
C LEU A 17 -13.62 8.07 -0.18
N ASN A 18 -12.86 7.56 -1.15
CA ASN A 18 -12.14 6.29 -1.01
C ASN A 18 -10.74 6.56 -0.44
N ALA A 19 -10.18 5.58 0.27
CA ALA A 19 -8.77 5.63 0.65
C ALA A 19 -7.85 5.53 -0.60
N ALA A 20 -6.54 5.71 -0.42
CA ALA A 20 -5.62 5.44 -1.53
C ALA A 20 -5.42 3.94 -1.71
N GLY A 21 -5.55 3.51 -2.96
CA GLY A 21 -5.28 2.14 -3.35
C GLY A 21 -3.82 1.89 -3.60
N PHE A 22 -3.57 0.74 -4.21
CA PHE A 22 -2.23 0.42 -4.63
C PHE A 22 -1.76 1.42 -5.73
N SER A 23 -2.58 1.68 -6.74
CA SER A 23 -2.47 2.85 -7.61
C SER A 23 -1.14 3.01 -8.35
N ASP A 24 -0.50 1.88 -8.62
CA ASP A 24 0.56 1.66 -9.60
C ASP A 24 0.35 0.25 -10.19
N SER A 25 0.89 -0.05 -11.36
CA SER A 25 0.92 -1.43 -11.88
C SER A 25 2.35 -1.94 -11.71
N PRO A 26 2.65 -2.73 -10.67
CA PRO A 26 4.00 -3.20 -10.45
C PRO A 26 4.39 -4.18 -11.55
N HIS A 27 5.49 -3.91 -12.22
CA HIS A 27 6.00 -4.78 -13.28
C HIS A 27 7.34 -5.38 -12.90
N LEU A 28 7.45 -6.69 -13.13
CA LEU A 28 8.73 -7.39 -13.19
C LEU A 28 9.00 -7.73 -14.65
N MET A 29 10.13 -7.24 -15.14
CA MET A 29 10.71 -7.71 -16.39
C MET A 29 11.84 -8.66 -16.07
N TYR A 30 11.92 -9.78 -16.79
CA TYR A 30 13.03 -10.73 -16.71
C TYR A 30 13.42 -11.16 -18.12
N SER A 31 14.67 -10.97 -18.49
CA SER A 31 15.17 -11.31 -19.82
C SER A 31 16.56 -11.93 -19.77
N GLY A 32 16.88 -12.69 -20.81
CA GLY A 32 18.14 -13.42 -20.90
C GLY A 32 18.16 -14.36 -22.10
N HIS A 33 19.09 -15.31 -22.06
CA HIS A 33 19.13 -16.43 -22.98
C HIS A 33 19.11 -17.71 -22.16
N ASN A 34 18.31 -18.69 -22.57
CA ASN A 34 18.26 -19.98 -21.89
C ASN A 34 19.49 -20.84 -22.23
N LYS A 35 19.65 -22.02 -21.60
CA LYS A 35 20.72 -23.00 -21.90
C LYS A 35 20.81 -23.44 -23.37
N LYS A 36 19.77 -23.24 -24.18
CA LYS A 36 19.76 -23.53 -25.63
C LYS A 36 20.18 -22.32 -26.49
N GLY A 37 20.45 -21.17 -25.86
CA GLY A 37 20.80 -19.92 -26.54
C GLY A 37 19.58 -19.13 -27.07
N GLU A 38 18.35 -19.51 -26.70
CA GLU A 38 17.14 -18.82 -27.15
C GLU A 38 16.86 -17.61 -26.25
N TRP A 39 16.56 -16.47 -26.87
CA TRP A 39 16.23 -15.25 -26.14
C TRP A 39 14.81 -15.30 -25.59
N TYR A 40 14.63 -14.79 -24.37
CA TYR A 40 13.32 -14.62 -23.76
C TYR A 40 13.18 -13.25 -23.09
N GLN A 41 11.93 -12.80 -22.97
CA GLN A 41 11.54 -11.66 -22.16
C GLN A 41 10.17 -11.90 -21.54
N LEU A 42 10.15 -12.00 -20.22
CA LEU A 42 8.92 -11.95 -19.44
C LEU A 42 8.60 -10.48 -19.10
N PHE A 43 7.33 -10.13 -19.24
CA PHE A 43 6.73 -8.95 -18.65
C PHE A 43 5.57 -9.39 -17.76
N GLN A 44 5.79 -9.38 -16.45
CA GLN A 44 4.79 -9.80 -15.47
C GLN A 44 4.18 -8.58 -14.78
N ILE A 45 2.85 -8.53 -14.77
CA ILE A 45 2.08 -7.51 -14.07
C ILE A 45 1.64 -8.08 -12.72
N GLY A 46 1.99 -7.41 -11.63
CA GLY A 46 1.50 -7.72 -10.29
C GLY A 46 0.28 -6.89 -9.90
N PHE A 47 -0.31 -7.24 -8.76
CA PHE A 47 -1.44 -6.52 -8.15
C PHE A 47 -1.17 -6.24 -6.67
N GLY A 48 -2.00 -5.38 -6.07
CA GLY A 48 -1.84 -5.00 -4.66
C GLY A 48 -3.18 -4.78 -3.97
N GLY A 49 -3.12 -4.16 -2.79
CA GLY A 49 -4.31 -3.87 -2.00
C GLY A 49 -5.19 -2.78 -2.61
N VAL A 50 -6.45 -3.11 -2.88
CA VAL A 50 -7.48 -2.13 -3.25
C VAL A 50 -7.85 -1.31 -2.00
N PRO A 51 -8.20 -0.02 -2.09
CA PRO A 51 -8.45 0.78 -0.90
C PRO A 51 -9.71 0.34 -0.15
N GLY A 52 -9.77 0.65 1.15
CA GLY A 52 -11.03 0.69 1.87
C GLY A 52 -11.94 1.79 1.30
N ARG A 53 -13.25 1.52 1.23
CA ARG A 53 -14.23 2.35 0.53
C ARG A 53 -15.48 2.53 1.41
N PRO A 54 -16.33 3.53 1.15
CA PRO A 54 -17.60 3.66 1.88
C PRO A 54 -18.50 2.42 1.76
N VAL A 55 -18.38 1.69 0.65
CA VAL A 55 -19.19 0.51 0.33
C VAL A 55 -18.58 -0.81 0.84
N GLY A 56 -17.42 -0.79 1.51
CA GLY A 56 -16.83 -1.98 2.11
C GLY A 56 -15.31 -2.03 2.05
N ASP A 57 -14.79 -3.17 2.49
CA ASP A 57 -13.36 -3.47 2.51
C ASP A 57 -12.77 -3.45 1.08
N GLY A 58 -11.47 -3.22 1.02
CA GLY A 58 -10.67 -3.33 -0.19
C GLY A 58 -10.25 -4.78 -0.42
N PRO A 59 -10.49 -5.35 -1.61
CA PRO A 59 -9.95 -6.64 -2.02
C PRO A 59 -8.44 -6.72 -1.86
N ASP A 60 -7.98 -7.84 -1.31
CA ASP A 60 -6.57 -8.19 -1.15
C ASP A 60 -5.97 -8.60 -2.49
N GLY A 61 -4.78 -8.11 -2.84
CA GLY A 61 -4.04 -8.56 -4.02
C GLY A 61 -4.78 -8.48 -5.37
N HIS A 62 -5.71 -7.54 -5.52
CA HIS A 62 -6.63 -7.51 -6.65
C HIS A 62 -6.31 -6.36 -7.61
N SER A 63 -6.65 -6.54 -8.89
CA SER A 63 -6.59 -5.46 -9.88
C SER A 63 -7.59 -4.34 -9.55
N LEU A 64 -7.18 -3.08 -9.75
CA LEU A 64 -8.10 -1.94 -9.79
C LEU A 64 -8.96 -1.92 -11.07
N TRP A 65 -8.55 -2.68 -12.10
CA TRP A 65 -9.25 -2.82 -13.37
C TRP A 65 -10.08 -4.11 -13.35
N PRO A 66 -11.41 -4.03 -13.40
CA PRO A 66 -12.29 -5.17 -13.10
C PRO A 66 -12.21 -6.33 -14.10
N ASN A 67 -11.74 -6.09 -15.32
CA ASN A 67 -11.67 -7.11 -16.37
C ASN A 67 -10.27 -7.70 -16.56
N PHE A 68 -9.31 -7.39 -15.68
CA PHE A 68 -8.00 -8.03 -15.71
C PHE A 68 -7.99 -9.27 -14.84
N THR A 69 -7.54 -10.38 -15.43
CA THR A 69 -7.28 -11.64 -14.75
C THR A 69 -5.77 -11.87 -14.70
N ASN A 70 -5.33 -12.62 -13.69
CA ASN A 70 -3.92 -12.96 -13.57
C ASN A 70 -3.55 -14.08 -14.54
N VAL A 71 -2.28 -14.12 -14.96
CA VAL A 71 -1.74 -15.24 -15.75
C VAL A 71 -1.51 -16.43 -14.80
N PRO A 72 -1.97 -17.65 -15.13
CA PRO A 72 -1.70 -18.84 -14.31
C PRO A 72 -0.19 -19.05 -14.11
N ASN A 73 0.22 -19.42 -12.90
CA ASN A 73 1.63 -19.61 -12.57
C ASN A 73 2.23 -20.75 -13.43
N GLU A 74 1.48 -21.81 -13.68
CA GLU A 74 1.88 -22.95 -14.52
C GLU A 74 2.21 -22.50 -15.95
N TYR A 75 1.50 -21.49 -16.45
CA TYR A 75 1.81 -20.91 -17.75
C TYR A 75 3.13 -20.15 -17.70
N LEU A 76 3.38 -19.34 -16.66
CA LEU A 76 4.66 -18.64 -16.51
C LEU A 76 5.85 -19.61 -16.41
N GLU A 77 5.71 -20.67 -15.61
CA GLU A 77 6.76 -21.67 -15.40
C GLU A 77 7.01 -22.57 -16.62
N ALA A 78 6.02 -22.76 -17.49
CA ALA A 78 6.18 -23.53 -18.71
C ALA A 78 6.94 -22.77 -19.82
N TYR A 79 6.79 -21.45 -19.88
CA TYR A 79 7.32 -20.63 -20.98
C TYR A 79 8.57 -19.83 -20.61
N PHE A 80 8.81 -19.57 -19.32
CA PHE A 80 9.94 -18.77 -18.86
C PHE A 80 10.79 -19.54 -17.86
N PRO A 81 12.12 -19.31 -17.83
CA PRO A 81 13.03 -20.02 -16.93
C PRO A 81 12.95 -19.45 -15.51
N LEU A 82 11.79 -19.57 -14.88
CA LEU A 82 11.56 -19.20 -13.50
C LEU A 82 10.60 -20.18 -12.83
N ARG A 83 10.57 -20.15 -11.50
CA ARG A 83 9.56 -20.83 -10.67
C ARG A 83 8.93 -19.85 -9.69
N ILE A 84 7.61 -19.93 -9.52
CA ILE A 84 6.90 -19.16 -8.51
C ILE A 84 6.89 -19.97 -7.21
N GLU A 85 7.74 -19.60 -6.26
CA GLU A 85 7.85 -20.31 -4.97
C GLU A 85 6.78 -19.89 -3.95
N THR A 86 6.24 -18.68 -4.10
CA THR A 86 5.20 -18.16 -3.21
C THR A 86 4.27 -17.27 -4.00
N TYR A 87 2.98 -17.39 -3.73
CA TYR A 87 1.96 -16.44 -4.17
C TYR A 87 0.92 -16.34 -3.05
N GLU A 88 1.01 -15.29 -2.22
CA GLU A 88 0.14 -15.15 -1.05
C GLU A 88 -0.15 -13.69 -0.71
N THR A 89 -1.23 -13.45 0.02
CA THR A 89 -1.48 -12.14 0.64
C THR A 89 -0.64 -11.98 1.90
N ILE A 90 -0.11 -10.79 2.15
CA ILE A 90 0.69 -10.49 3.34
C ILE A 90 -0.23 -9.91 4.42
N PRO A 91 -0.48 -10.61 5.54
CA PRO A 91 -1.37 -10.13 6.59
C PRO A 91 -0.96 -8.76 7.14
N ASP A 92 -1.93 -8.00 7.60
CA ASP A 92 -1.74 -6.66 8.21
C ASP A 92 -1.17 -5.55 7.33
N THR A 93 -0.87 -5.82 6.06
CA THR A 93 -0.39 -4.80 5.13
C THR A 93 -1.49 -3.84 4.70
N GLY A 94 -2.75 -4.26 4.76
CA GLY A 94 -3.91 -3.38 4.66
C GLY A 94 -3.97 -2.36 5.78
N GLY A 95 -4.29 -1.11 5.42
CA GLY A 95 -4.55 -0.05 6.39
C GLY A 95 -5.80 -0.36 7.21
N ALA A 96 -5.69 -0.28 8.54
CA ALA A 96 -6.82 -0.48 9.44
C ALA A 96 -7.82 0.68 9.29
N GLY A 97 -9.10 0.34 9.20
CA GLY A 97 -10.22 1.28 9.16
C GLY A 97 -11.53 0.59 9.54
N PHE A 98 -12.63 1.33 9.58
CA PHE A 98 -13.97 0.72 9.65
C PHE A 98 -14.14 -0.28 8.51
N HIS A 99 -13.72 0.14 7.32
CA HIS A 99 -13.41 -0.73 6.20
C HIS A 99 -11.90 -0.82 5.99
N ARG A 100 -11.37 -2.04 5.99
CA ARG A 100 -9.94 -2.34 5.84
C ARG A 100 -9.52 -2.10 4.38
N GLY A 101 -8.31 -1.59 4.17
CA GLY A 101 -7.69 -1.63 2.85
C GLY A 101 -7.15 -3.02 2.53
N GLY A 102 -7.19 -3.45 1.29
CA GLY A 102 -6.68 -4.77 0.89
C GLY A 102 -5.21 -4.96 1.25
N ASN A 103 -4.81 -6.19 1.49
CA ASN A 103 -3.45 -6.59 1.76
C ASN A 103 -2.64 -6.61 0.46
N ALA A 104 -1.35 -6.41 0.61
CA ALA A 104 -0.31 -6.64 -0.38
C ALA A 104 -0.25 -8.13 -0.77
N LEU A 105 0.40 -8.39 -1.89
CA LEU A 105 0.83 -9.73 -2.31
C LEU A 105 2.33 -9.88 -2.16
N ARG A 106 2.76 -11.08 -1.80
CA ARG A 106 4.12 -11.57 -2.01
C ARG A 106 4.10 -12.54 -3.17
N VAL A 107 4.91 -12.24 -4.19
CA VAL A 107 5.24 -13.21 -5.25
C VAL A 107 6.74 -13.45 -5.23
N SER A 108 7.15 -14.71 -5.03
CA SER A 108 8.56 -15.10 -4.96
C SER A 108 8.99 -15.76 -6.27
N TYR A 109 9.89 -15.10 -7.01
CA TYR A 109 10.38 -15.59 -8.30
C TYR A 109 11.77 -16.20 -8.15
N ARG A 110 11.88 -17.52 -8.28
CA ARG A 110 13.16 -18.23 -8.38
C ARG A 110 13.62 -18.19 -9.82
N PHE A 111 14.79 -17.64 -10.09
CA PHE A 111 15.36 -17.63 -11.44
C PHE A 111 16.05 -18.97 -11.72
N LEU A 112 15.76 -19.57 -12.87
CA LEU A 112 16.33 -20.86 -13.30
C LEU A 112 17.42 -20.70 -14.37
N GLU A 113 17.63 -19.48 -14.84
CA GLU A 113 18.70 -19.12 -15.77
C GLU A 113 19.29 -17.75 -15.38
N ASP A 114 20.54 -17.53 -15.77
CA ASP A 114 21.18 -16.21 -15.65
C ASP A 114 20.46 -15.19 -16.53
N GLY A 115 20.34 -13.95 -16.05
CA GLY A 115 19.70 -12.90 -16.81
C GLY A 115 19.73 -11.54 -16.15
N GLU A 116 18.80 -10.70 -16.59
CA GLU A 116 18.59 -9.36 -16.06
C GLU A 116 17.13 -9.19 -15.66
N ILE A 117 16.92 -8.44 -14.58
CA ILE A 117 15.60 -7.98 -14.20
C ILE A 117 15.52 -6.46 -14.18
N SER A 118 14.32 -5.97 -14.48
CA SER A 118 13.93 -4.58 -14.28
C SER A 118 12.63 -4.55 -13.48
N ILE A 119 12.55 -3.63 -12.53
CA ILE A 119 11.40 -3.50 -11.64
C ILE A 119 10.85 -2.10 -11.81
N HIS A 120 9.56 -2.02 -12.15
CA HIS A 120 8.82 -0.78 -12.20
C HIS A 120 7.71 -0.85 -11.16
N ASP A 121 7.95 -0.21 -10.03
CA ASP A 121 7.01 -0.12 -8.91
C ASP A 121 7.10 1.26 -8.24
N ASP A 122 6.19 1.57 -7.33
CA ASP A 122 6.16 2.77 -6.50
C ASP A 122 5.80 2.43 -5.04
N ARG A 123 5.36 3.43 -4.27
CA ARG A 123 4.86 3.28 -2.88
C ARG A 123 5.84 2.61 -1.90
N TRP A 124 7.13 2.63 -2.23
CA TRP A 124 8.21 2.20 -1.32
C TRP A 124 8.60 3.30 -0.32
N LEU A 125 8.46 4.58 -0.69
CA LEU A 125 8.70 5.73 0.19
C LEU A 125 7.40 6.21 0.84
N THR A 126 6.37 6.42 0.03
CA THR A 126 5.07 6.97 0.46
C THR A 126 4.05 5.86 0.69
N TYR A 127 3.20 6.06 1.69
CA TYR A 127 2.17 5.10 2.04
C TYR A 127 0.90 5.30 1.18
N PRO A 128 0.18 4.23 0.84
CA PRO A 128 -1.25 4.28 0.53
C PRO A 128 -1.98 4.88 1.73
N TRP A 129 -2.44 6.13 1.61
CA TRP A 129 -3.03 6.87 2.73
C TRP A 129 -4.41 6.37 3.13
N GLY A 130 -4.68 6.41 4.42
CA GLY A 130 -6.01 6.19 4.96
C GLY A 130 -6.87 7.46 4.90
N VAL A 131 -8.18 7.30 5.02
CA VAL A 131 -9.14 8.42 5.01
C VAL A 131 -10.23 8.26 6.06
N ASN A 132 -10.86 9.38 6.44
CA ASN A 132 -11.97 9.41 7.41
C ASN A 132 -11.62 8.74 8.76
N GLY A 133 -10.37 8.82 9.20
CA GLY A 133 -9.87 8.17 10.41
C GLY A 133 -9.19 6.81 10.18
N GLY A 134 -9.24 6.28 8.96
CA GLY A 134 -8.49 5.10 8.57
C GLY A 134 -6.99 5.36 8.51
N THR A 135 -6.21 4.30 8.67
CA THR A 135 -4.75 4.34 8.73
C THR A 135 -4.10 3.98 7.38
N PRO A 136 -2.84 4.36 7.15
CA PRO A 136 -2.15 4.00 5.91
C PRO A 136 -1.92 2.49 5.77
N GLY A 137 -1.95 1.98 4.54
CA GLY A 137 -1.47 0.64 4.20
C GLY A 137 0.05 0.55 4.18
N ALA A 138 0.61 -0.65 4.22
CA ALA A 138 2.04 -0.91 4.16
C ALA A 138 2.64 -0.53 2.80
N ARG A 139 3.96 -0.34 2.78
CA ARG A 139 4.75 0.04 1.60
C ARG A 139 5.24 -1.20 0.87
N SER A 140 5.59 -1.01 -0.40
CA SER A 140 6.17 -2.08 -1.21
C SER A 140 7.63 -2.35 -0.79
N ARG A 141 8.09 -3.59 -0.97
CA ARG A 141 9.45 -4.04 -0.65
C ARG A 141 9.94 -5.06 -1.67
N LYS A 142 11.22 -5.07 -1.98
CA LYS A 142 11.84 -6.07 -2.87
C LYS A 142 13.14 -6.54 -2.26
N GLU A 143 13.27 -7.86 -2.15
CA GLU A 143 14.44 -8.52 -1.59
C GLU A 143 14.92 -9.56 -2.57
N LEU A 144 16.17 -9.41 -3.00
CA LEU A 144 16.85 -10.38 -3.84
C LEU A 144 17.78 -11.21 -2.97
N HIS A 145 17.38 -12.46 -2.74
CA HIS A 145 18.18 -13.45 -2.04
C HIS A 145 19.07 -14.16 -3.03
N ARG A 146 20.37 -13.98 -2.88
CA ARG A 146 21.38 -14.60 -3.71
C ARG A 146 21.61 -16.05 -3.30
N LYS A 147 22.06 -16.87 -4.25
CA LYS A 147 22.42 -18.28 -3.98
C LYS A 147 23.50 -18.45 -2.91
N ASP A 148 24.39 -17.47 -2.74
CA ASP A 148 25.43 -17.48 -1.70
C ASP A 148 24.90 -17.13 -0.29
N GLY A 149 23.60 -16.84 -0.17
CA GLY A 149 22.92 -16.48 1.07
C GLY A 149 22.88 -14.98 1.36
N SER A 150 23.54 -14.14 0.54
CA SER A 150 23.43 -12.69 0.69
C SER A 150 22.03 -12.18 0.29
N VAL A 151 21.61 -11.07 0.90
CA VAL A 151 20.30 -10.46 0.64
C VAL A 151 20.49 -9.00 0.25
N GLU A 152 19.94 -8.63 -0.90
CA GLU A 152 19.98 -7.28 -1.45
C GLU A 152 18.58 -6.66 -1.44
N LEU A 153 18.46 -5.46 -0.86
CA LEU A 153 17.24 -4.66 -0.98
C LEU A 153 17.27 -3.91 -2.31
N LEU A 154 16.26 -4.14 -3.13
CA LEU A 154 16.14 -3.47 -4.43
C LEU A 154 15.25 -2.23 -4.34
N PRO A 155 15.62 -1.12 -5.02
CA PRO A 155 14.71 0.00 -5.22
C PRO A 155 13.42 -0.43 -5.95
N SER A 156 12.34 0.31 -5.74
CA SER A 156 11.09 0.10 -6.50
C SER A 156 11.22 0.37 -8.00
N LYS A 157 12.20 1.17 -8.41
CA LYS A 157 12.50 1.45 -9.82
C LYS A 157 13.97 1.19 -10.08
N CYS A 158 14.26 0.11 -10.77
CA CYS A 158 15.62 -0.27 -11.16
C CYS A 158 15.60 -1.03 -12.50
N ASP A 159 16.72 -0.97 -13.21
CA ASP A 159 16.86 -1.56 -14.54
C ASP A 159 18.17 -2.35 -14.61
N ARG A 160 18.17 -3.45 -15.38
CA ARG A 160 19.35 -4.30 -15.67
C ARG A 160 20.05 -4.86 -14.43
N ILE A 161 19.29 -5.19 -13.39
CA ILE A 161 19.84 -5.88 -12.23
C ILE A 161 20.18 -7.31 -12.65
N LYS A 162 21.46 -7.70 -12.52
CA LYS A 162 21.90 -9.07 -12.84
C LYS A 162 21.32 -10.05 -11.82
N VAL A 163 20.73 -11.11 -12.32
CA VAL A 163 20.28 -12.28 -11.54
C VAL A 163 20.98 -13.52 -12.05
N ARG A 164 21.23 -14.46 -11.14
CA ARG A 164 21.86 -15.75 -11.46
C ARG A 164 20.89 -16.89 -11.27
N GLU A 165 21.15 -18.00 -11.94
CA GLU A 165 20.45 -19.26 -11.69
C GLU A 165 20.50 -19.59 -10.19
N GLY A 166 19.31 -19.74 -9.60
CA GLY A 166 19.15 -20.01 -8.18
C GLY A 166 18.96 -18.77 -7.31
N ASP A 167 18.97 -17.54 -7.81
CA ASP A 167 18.57 -16.36 -7.03
C ASP A 167 17.03 -16.35 -6.83
N LEU A 168 16.56 -15.77 -5.72
CA LEU A 168 15.12 -15.60 -5.41
C LEU A 168 14.79 -14.14 -5.19
N LEU A 169 13.82 -13.63 -5.96
CA LEU A 169 13.24 -12.31 -5.73
C LEU A 169 11.94 -12.44 -4.94
N HIS A 170 11.90 -11.96 -3.70
CA HIS A 170 10.65 -11.65 -3.01
C HIS A 170 10.13 -10.30 -3.50
N PHE A 171 9.04 -10.32 -4.24
CA PHE A 171 8.35 -9.14 -4.72
C PHE A 171 7.12 -8.89 -3.84
N ASP A 172 7.30 -8.05 -2.82
CA ASP A 172 6.19 -7.59 -1.99
C ASP A 172 5.59 -6.34 -2.61
N THR A 173 4.32 -6.43 -2.96
CA THR A 173 3.52 -5.27 -3.33
C THR A 173 3.09 -4.53 -2.07
N TRP A 174 2.07 -3.70 -2.15
CA TRP A 174 1.66 -2.83 -1.05
C TRP A 174 0.18 -2.97 -0.76
N GLY A 175 -0.21 -2.59 0.45
CA GLY A 175 -1.60 -2.64 0.86
C GLY A 175 -2.41 -1.45 0.34
N GLY A 176 -3.71 -1.46 0.60
CA GLY A 176 -4.59 -0.31 0.46
C GLY A 176 -4.68 0.47 1.76
N GLY A 177 -4.96 1.77 1.69
CA GLY A 177 -5.31 2.56 2.87
C GLY A 177 -6.66 2.15 3.46
N GLY A 178 -6.81 2.30 4.78
CA GLY A 178 -8.07 2.05 5.48
C GLY A 178 -9.06 3.21 5.31
N TRP A 179 -10.35 2.89 5.41
CA TRP A 179 -11.44 3.86 5.37
C TRP A 179 -12.23 3.85 6.67
N GLY A 180 -12.46 5.03 7.24
CA GLY A 180 -13.24 5.16 8.47
C GLY A 180 -12.46 4.75 9.71
N ASP A 181 -13.06 4.98 10.88
CA ASP A 181 -12.42 4.73 12.16
C ASP A 181 -12.30 3.21 12.47
N PRO A 182 -11.07 2.66 12.66
CA PRO A 182 -10.89 1.24 12.97
C PRO A 182 -11.50 0.81 14.30
N LEU A 183 -11.69 1.71 15.28
CA LEU A 183 -12.34 1.37 16.55
C LEU A 183 -13.85 1.17 16.41
N MET A 184 -14.43 1.58 15.28
CA MET A 184 -15.84 1.40 14.97
C MET A 184 -16.11 0.10 14.18
N ARG A 185 -15.07 -0.61 13.72
CA ARG A 185 -15.23 -1.91 13.03
C ARG A 185 -15.81 -2.92 14.01
N ASP A 186 -16.73 -3.75 13.55
CA ASP A 186 -17.31 -4.83 14.34
C ASP A 186 -16.20 -5.81 14.82
N PRO A 187 -16.04 -6.06 16.13
CA PRO A 187 -15.07 -7.03 16.64
C PRO A 187 -15.20 -8.42 16.04
N ALA A 188 -16.43 -8.88 15.74
CA ALA A 188 -16.66 -10.19 15.14
C ALA A 188 -16.08 -10.27 13.71
N LYS A 189 -16.17 -9.18 12.93
CA LYS A 189 -15.51 -9.09 11.62
C LYS A 189 -13.99 -9.14 11.74
N VAL A 190 -13.43 -8.52 12.78
CA VAL A 190 -11.98 -8.59 13.02
C VAL A 190 -11.55 -10.00 13.43
N ALA A 191 -12.32 -10.70 14.25
CA ALA A 191 -12.06 -12.11 14.57
C ALA A 191 -12.09 -12.99 13.31
N PHE A 192 -13.09 -12.80 12.44
CA PHE A 192 -13.14 -13.46 11.13
C PHE A 192 -11.93 -13.12 10.26
N ASP A 193 -11.52 -11.84 10.19
CA ASP A 193 -10.33 -11.42 9.44
C ASP A 193 -9.06 -12.12 9.96
N VAL A 194 -9.00 -12.41 11.27
CA VAL A 194 -7.88 -13.15 11.87
C VAL A 194 -7.92 -14.64 11.56
N GLU A 195 -9.09 -15.26 11.67
CA GLU A 195 -9.30 -16.66 11.30
C GLU A 195 -8.99 -16.91 9.81
N ALA A 196 -9.38 -15.97 8.94
CA ALA A 196 -9.08 -16.00 7.51
C ALA A 196 -7.62 -15.65 7.15
N GLY A 197 -6.77 -15.34 8.13
CA GLY A 197 -5.37 -14.99 7.93
C GLY A 197 -5.12 -13.62 7.28
N LEU A 198 -6.14 -12.75 7.19
CA LEU A 198 -6.00 -11.41 6.61
C LEU A 198 -5.38 -10.41 7.60
N VAL A 199 -5.59 -10.65 8.89
CA VAL A 199 -5.11 -9.85 10.01
C VAL A 199 -4.45 -10.81 11.01
N THR A 200 -3.33 -10.45 11.62
CA THR A 200 -2.76 -11.31 12.69
C THR A 200 -3.45 -11.04 14.03
N VAL A 201 -3.28 -11.93 15.02
CA VAL A 201 -3.77 -11.71 16.39
C VAL A 201 -3.23 -10.39 16.98
N GLU A 202 -1.97 -10.06 16.70
CA GLU A 202 -1.40 -8.76 17.09
C GLU A 202 -1.97 -7.61 16.25
N GLY A 203 -2.18 -7.85 14.95
CA GLY A 203 -2.84 -6.95 14.02
C GLY A 203 -4.24 -6.51 14.46
N ALA A 204 -5.01 -7.41 15.08
CA ALA A 204 -6.35 -7.12 15.61
C ALA A 204 -6.36 -5.96 16.61
N LYS A 205 -5.25 -5.75 17.34
CA LYS A 205 -5.11 -4.64 18.29
C LYS A 205 -5.14 -3.26 17.61
N ARG A 206 -4.87 -3.17 16.29
CA ARG A 206 -5.04 -1.93 15.50
C ARG A 206 -6.51 -1.48 15.44
N TYR A 207 -7.45 -2.41 15.61
CA TYR A 207 -8.91 -2.18 15.70
C TYR A 207 -9.40 -2.10 17.16
N GLY A 208 -8.48 -2.16 18.11
CA GLY A 208 -8.77 -2.26 19.54
C GLY A 208 -9.41 -3.59 19.95
N VAL A 209 -9.32 -4.63 19.12
CA VAL A 209 -9.89 -5.95 19.39
C VAL A 209 -8.83 -6.83 20.02
N VAL A 210 -9.22 -7.58 21.05
CA VAL A 210 -8.40 -8.56 21.73
C VAL A 210 -9.08 -9.92 21.59
N LEU A 211 -8.34 -10.89 21.09
CA LEU A 211 -8.82 -12.26 20.94
C LEU A 211 -8.25 -13.16 22.03
N ASP A 212 -8.99 -14.20 22.39
CA ASP A 212 -8.50 -15.27 23.25
C ASP A 212 -7.72 -16.35 22.46
N LYS A 213 -7.34 -17.43 23.15
CA LYS A 213 -6.58 -18.55 22.55
C LYS A 213 -7.35 -19.31 21.47
N ASN A 214 -8.67 -19.16 21.40
CA ASN A 214 -9.55 -19.81 20.43
C ASN A 214 -9.96 -18.82 19.32
N LEU A 215 -9.30 -17.66 19.21
CA LEU A 215 -9.64 -16.57 18.30
C LEU A 215 -11.02 -15.94 18.53
N ALA A 216 -11.66 -16.20 19.67
CA ALA A 216 -12.91 -15.55 20.04
C ALA A 216 -12.65 -14.16 20.64
N VAL A 217 -13.59 -13.23 20.45
CA VAL A 217 -13.46 -11.86 20.97
C VAL A 217 -13.54 -11.85 22.49
N ASP A 218 -12.51 -11.33 23.15
CA ASP A 218 -12.56 -10.99 24.57
C ASP A 218 -13.21 -9.62 24.73
N GLU A 219 -14.52 -9.61 24.96
CA GLU A 219 -15.34 -8.39 25.04
C GLU A 219 -14.82 -7.38 26.08
N LYS A 220 -14.42 -7.87 27.27
CA LYS A 220 -13.94 -7.01 28.36
C LYS A 220 -12.62 -6.34 27.99
N LYS A 221 -11.65 -7.12 27.47
CA LYS A 221 -10.35 -6.57 27.05
C LYS A 221 -10.48 -5.69 25.82
N THR A 222 -11.35 -6.02 24.88
CA THR A 222 -11.67 -5.20 23.70
C THR A 222 -12.25 -3.84 24.10
N ALA A 223 -13.26 -3.83 24.97
CA ALA A 223 -13.84 -2.58 25.48
C ALA A 223 -12.78 -1.70 26.20
N SER A 224 -11.96 -2.30 27.05
CA SER A 224 -10.87 -1.61 27.75
C SER A 224 -9.82 -1.03 26.78
N LEU A 225 -9.39 -1.82 25.79
CA LEU A 225 -8.42 -1.41 24.80
C LEU A 225 -8.95 -0.26 23.93
N ARG A 226 -10.19 -0.36 23.46
CA ARG A 226 -10.85 0.71 22.70
C ARG A 226 -10.99 1.98 23.52
N ALA A 227 -11.41 1.91 24.78
CA ALA A 227 -11.50 3.07 25.65
C ALA A 227 -10.13 3.76 25.84
N ARG A 228 -9.07 2.97 26.06
CA ARG A 228 -7.69 3.48 26.17
C ARG A 228 -7.22 4.14 24.88
N MET A 229 -7.45 3.51 23.73
CA MET A 229 -7.07 4.06 22.41
C MET A 229 -7.85 5.34 22.09
N ALA A 230 -9.15 5.35 22.37
CA ALA A 230 -10.02 6.51 22.17
C ALA A 230 -9.59 7.70 23.02
N LYS A 231 -9.16 7.48 24.28
CA LYS A 231 -8.64 8.55 25.16
C LYS A 231 -7.28 9.09 24.70
N LYS A 232 -6.40 8.22 24.17
CA LYS A 232 -5.05 8.59 23.74
C LYS A 232 -5.05 9.33 22.40
N ARG A 233 -5.99 9.02 21.52
CA ARG A 233 -6.04 9.62 20.17
C ARG A 233 -6.75 10.98 20.18
N GLY A 234 -6.33 11.86 19.27
CA GLY A 234 -7.03 13.10 18.98
C GLY A 234 -8.22 12.90 18.02
N ARG A 235 -8.72 13.99 17.44
CA ARG A 235 -9.75 13.94 16.41
C ARG A 235 -9.29 13.12 15.21
N THR A 236 -10.20 12.34 14.62
CA THR A 236 -9.96 11.62 13.37
C THR A 236 -9.61 12.61 12.25
N LYS A 237 -8.65 12.21 11.42
CA LYS A 237 -8.18 13.03 10.29
C LYS A 237 -8.90 12.61 9.02
N LEU A 238 -9.11 13.57 8.12
CA LEU A 238 -9.66 13.27 6.79
C LEU A 238 -8.67 12.44 5.96
N PHE A 239 -7.36 12.71 6.10
CA PHE A 239 -6.29 11.94 5.47
C PHE A 239 -5.23 11.58 6.50
N ASP A 240 -4.74 10.35 6.44
CA ASP A 240 -3.52 9.93 7.11
C ASP A 240 -2.50 9.44 6.08
N PHE A 241 -1.48 10.26 5.84
CA PHE A 241 -0.40 9.97 4.90
C PHE A 241 0.78 9.20 5.54
N GLY A 242 0.71 8.88 6.83
CA GLY A 242 1.83 8.28 7.58
C GLY A 242 2.96 9.23 7.94
N GLY A 243 2.82 10.52 7.61
CA GLY A 243 3.79 11.59 7.84
C GLY A 243 3.90 12.55 6.66
N SER A 244 4.60 13.67 6.84
CA SER A 244 5.02 14.55 5.75
C SER A 244 6.19 13.96 4.97
N ILE A 245 6.37 14.37 3.71
CA ILE A 245 7.51 13.90 2.88
C ILE A 245 8.86 14.12 3.57
N ALA A 246 9.04 15.23 4.31
CA ALA A 246 10.28 15.49 5.03
C ALA A 246 10.52 14.48 6.17
N GLU A 247 9.48 14.14 6.93
CA GLU A 247 9.54 13.12 7.97
C GLU A 247 9.80 11.73 7.38
N LEU A 248 9.13 11.40 6.27
CA LEU A 248 9.33 10.14 5.55
C LEU A 248 10.78 10.00 5.07
N LYS A 249 11.35 11.05 4.46
CA LYS A 249 12.75 11.05 4.03
C LYS A 249 13.72 10.88 5.21
N LYS A 250 13.46 11.55 6.34
CA LYS A 250 14.30 11.45 7.55
C LYS A 250 14.37 10.03 8.10
N ARG A 251 13.28 9.27 8.03
CA ARG A 251 13.19 7.88 8.53
C ARG A 251 13.38 6.81 7.44
N CYS A 252 13.56 7.21 6.18
CA CYS A 252 13.59 6.32 5.00
C CYS A 252 14.60 5.18 5.15
N LYS A 253 15.88 5.49 5.33
CA LYS A 253 16.94 4.47 5.45
C LYS A 253 16.69 3.51 6.62
N LYS A 254 16.23 4.03 7.76
CA LYS A 254 15.93 3.21 8.94
C LYS A 254 14.78 2.23 8.68
N GLU A 255 13.74 2.66 7.98
CA GLU A 255 12.55 1.82 7.79
C GLU A 255 12.58 0.94 6.53
N THR A 256 13.36 1.32 5.52
CA THR A 256 13.37 0.65 4.20
C THR A 256 14.72 0.06 3.83
N GLY A 257 15.79 0.41 4.55
CA GLY A 257 17.17 0.07 4.19
C GLY A 257 17.75 0.90 3.03
N LEU A 258 16.93 1.70 2.34
CA LEU A 258 17.33 2.48 1.16
C LEU A 258 17.47 3.97 1.48
N GLU A 259 18.42 4.63 0.82
CA GLU A 259 18.61 6.08 0.94
C GLU A 259 17.39 6.85 0.42
N PRO A 260 16.99 7.96 1.06
CA PRO A 260 15.85 8.75 0.60
C PRO A 260 16.13 9.33 -0.80
N PRO A 261 15.11 9.41 -1.69
CA PRO A 261 15.32 9.97 -3.01
C PRO A 261 15.63 11.46 -2.94
N ALA A 262 16.44 11.92 -3.90
CA ALA A 262 16.74 13.34 -4.07
C ALA A 262 15.46 14.17 -4.31
N GLN A 263 15.51 15.47 -3.98
CA GLN A 263 14.46 16.38 -4.41
C GLN A 263 14.59 16.64 -5.91
N PRO A 264 13.49 16.62 -6.69
CA PRO A 264 13.56 16.97 -8.10
C PRO A 264 14.04 18.42 -8.25
N VAL A 265 15.04 18.62 -9.10
CA VAL A 265 15.50 19.94 -9.51
C VAL A 265 14.70 20.33 -10.75
N PHE A 266 13.85 21.34 -10.61
CA PHE A 266 13.08 21.84 -11.74
C PHE A 266 13.97 22.69 -12.66
N PRO A 267 13.73 22.65 -13.99
CA PRO A 267 14.44 23.52 -14.92
C PRO A 267 14.31 24.99 -14.54
N THR A 268 15.37 25.78 -14.78
CA THR A 268 15.45 27.21 -14.38
C THR A 268 14.39 28.11 -15.04
N TRP A 269 13.87 27.70 -16.19
CA TRP A 269 12.76 28.36 -16.90
C TRP A 269 11.40 28.06 -16.27
N PHE A 270 11.28 26.99 -15.48
CA PHE A 270 10.11 26.70 -14.68
C PHE A 270 10.31 27.25 -13.28
N LYS A 271 9.90 28.51 -13.08
CA LYS A 271 9.83 29.13 -11.75
C LYS A 271 8.43 28.93 -11.19
N PRO A 272 8.16 27.85 -10.41
CA PRO A 272 6.85 27.69 -9.81
C PRO A 272 6.58 28.91 -8.93
N GLU A 273 5.41 29.53 -9.13
CA GLU A 273 4.98 30.66 -8.32
C GLU A 273 5.02 30.22 -6.85
N LYS A 274 5.95 30.75 -6.06
CA LYS A 274 5.99 30.45 -4.62
C LYS A 274 4.65 30.91 -4.06
N ALA A 275 3.81 29.97 -3.62
CA ALA A 275 2.50 30.28 -3.06
C ALA A 275 2.68 31.27 -1.91
N THR A 276 2.42 32.55 -2.17
CA THR A 276 2.61 33.61 -1.19
C THR A 276 1.69 33.35 0.01
N PRO A 277 2.06 33.78 1.23
CA PRO A 277 1.19 33.68 2.41
C PRO A 277 -0.22 34.25 2.15
N LYS A 278 -0.31 35.29 1.30
CA LYS A 278 -1.58 35.88 0.80
C LYS A 278 -2.44 34.90 0.00
N ALA A 279 -1.85 34.10 -0.90
CA ALA A 279 -2.56 33.10 -1.69
C ALA A 279 -3.12 31.97 -0.81
N ARG A 280 -2.32 31.47 0.16
CA ARG A 280 -2.76 30.50 1.17
C ARG A 280 -3.89 31.04 2.06
N ARG A 281 -3.83 32.32 2.47
CA ARG A 281 -4.88 33.00 3.24
C ARG A 281 -6.17 33.19 2.43
N LYS A 282 -6.07 33.58 1.16
CA LYS A 282 -7.23 33.72 0.25
C LYS A 282 -7.90 32.38 -0.02
N ALA A 283 -7.13 31.31 -0.23
CA ALA A 283 -7.65 29.95 -0.37
C ALA A 283 -8.40 29.51 0.89
N LYS A 284 -7.79 29.62 2.09
CA LYS A 284 -8.45 29.31 3.37
C LYS A 284 -9.73 30.12 3.60
N LYS A 285 -9.75 31.43 3.28
CA LYS A 285 -10.95 32.28 3.40
C LYS A 285 -12.05 31.87 2.42
N LYS A 286 -11.72 31.52 1.18
CA LYS A 286 -12.70 31.03 0.19
C LYS A 286 -13.32 29.69 0.61
N THR A 287 -12.53 28.78 1.17
CA THR A 287 -13.02 27.48 1.68
C THR A 287 -13.94 27.66 2.89
N ALA A 288 -13.55 28.52 3.84
CA ALA A 288 -14.38 28.83 5.02
C ALA A 288 -15.70 29.54 4.66
N ALA A 289 -15.68 30.45 3.67
CA ALA A 289 -16.89 31.12 3.18
C ALA A 289 -17.85 30.15 2.47
N ARG A 290 -17.32 29.18 1.71
CA ARG A 290 -18.14 28.13 1.07
C ARG A 290 -18.76 27.16 2.11
N ALA A 291 -18.02 26.81 3.16
CA ALA A 291 -18.54 25.98 4.26
C ALA A 291 -19.68 26.68 5.01
N LYS A 292 -19.54 27.98 5.33
CA LYS A 292 -20.61 28.79 5.95
C LYS A 292 -21.85 28.92 5.06
N LYS A 293 -21.68 29.06 3.74
CA LYS A 293 -22.80 29.15 2.79
C LYS A 293 -23.56 27.83 2.64
N ARG A 294 -22.89 26.68 2.82
CA ARG A 294 -23.52 25.35 2.82
C ARG A 294 -24.26 25.06 4.14
N GLY A 295 -23.69 25.44 5.29
CA GLY A 295 -24.37 25.28 6.59
C GLY A 295 -25.64 26.13 6.75
N LYS A 296 -25.73 27.29 6.08
CA LYS A 296 -26.95 28.14 6.08
C LYS A 296 -28.05 27.68 5.10
N LYS A 297 -27.76 26.72 4.21
CA LYS A 297 -28.76 26.14 3.28
C LYS A 297 -29.31 24.80 3.78
N ALA A 298 -28.79 24.29 4.89
CA ALA A 298 -29.16 23.01 5.50
C ALA A 298 -29.81 23.18 6.88
N ALA A 299 -30.25 24.40 7.20
CA ALA A 299 -30.99 24.78 8.41
C ALA A 299 -32.24 25.53 8.00
#